data_AF-A0A7Y6BXW9-F1
#
_entry.id   AF-A0A7Y6BXW9-F1
#
_cell.length_a   1.000
_cell.length_b   1.000
_cell.length_c   1.000
_cell.angle_alpha   90.00
_cell.angle_beta   90.00
_cell.angle_gamma   90.00
#
_symmetry.space_group_name_H-M   'P 1'
#
loop_
_entity.id
_entity.type
_entity.pdbx_description
1 polymer ?
#
loop_
_entity_poly.entity_id
_entity_poly.type
_entity_poly.pdbx_seq_one_letter_code
_entity_poly.pdbx_strand_id
1 'polypeptide(L)'
;MSLTTLIWLFLVTFLLHDLEEIIWVGPWIRKNKTKVLQRVSPRVSERLESMLRINSSQFGVAVLLEFVVFIPFVYIAAEYGHYFMFLAFNTLFLLHVFTHIGQSLYLKMYTPGVVSAVCITLPYGMYLFYRFLNEGIVTWGEVLVSIPVGLVVLPIVMLGHELGRRLIPDT
;
A
#
# COMPACT_ATOMS: atom_id res chain seq x y z
N MET A 1 -15.05 -15.18 -12.55
CA MET A 1 -14.58 -15.13 -11.15
C MET A 1 -15.68 -14.53 -10.29
N SER A 2 -16.04 -15.17 -9.16
CA SER A 2 -17.05 -14.64 -8.25
C SER A 2 -16.56 -13.37 -7.55
N LEU A 3 -17.49 -12.56 -7.04
CA LEU A 3 -17.17 -11.37 -6.27
C LEU A 3 -16.38 -11.73 -4.99
N THR A 4 -16.83 -12.75 -4.27
CA THR A 4 -16.19 -13.27 -3.06
C THR A 4 -14.73 -13.65 -3.32
N THR A 5 -14.42 -14.36 -4.40
CA THR A 5 -13.04 -14.68 -4.77
C THR A 5 -12.22 -13.43 -5.04
N LEU A 6 -12.81 -12.42 -5.70
CA LEU A 6 -12.12 -11.17 -6.01
C LEU A 6 -11.86 -10.33 -4.75
N ILE A 7 -12.76 -10.36 -3.77
CA ILE A 7 -12.56 -9.73 -2.45
C ILE A 7 -11.42 -10.42 -1.69
N TRP A 8 -11.41 -11.76 -1.62
CA TRP A 8 -10.31 -12.49 -0.98
C TRP A 8 -8.96 -12.29 -1.67
N LEU A 9 -8.97 -12.14 -2.99
CA LEU A 9 -7.76 -11.88 -3.79
C LEU A 9 -7.07 -10.57 -3.39
N PHE A 10 -7.79 -9.61 -2.76
CA PHE A 10 -7.19 -8.40 -2.18
C PHE A 10 -6.00 -8.71 -1.28
N LEU A 11 -6.16 -9.65 -0.35
CA LEU A 11 -5.11 -10.01 0.62
C LEU A 11 -3.88 -10.59 -0.08
N VAL A 12 -4.10 -11.36 -1.16
CA VAL A 12 -3.02 -11.93 -1.96
C VAL A 12 -2.30 -10.84 -2.74
N THR A 13 -3.04 -9.94 -3.40
CA THR A 13 -2.49 -8.82 -4.16
C THR A 13 -1.70 -7.87 -3.24
N PHE A 14 -2.25 -7.51 -2.09
CA PHE A 14 -1.58 -6.75 -1.04
C PHE A 14 -0.28 -7.43 -0.64
N LEU A 15 -0.35 -8.70 -0.21
CA LEU A 15 0.85 -9.40 0.26
C LEU A 15 1.92 -9.53 -0.83
N LEU A 16 1.56 -9.82 -2.09
CA LEU A 16 2.53 -9.90 -3.18
C LEU A 16 3.25 -8.57 -3.44
N HIS A 17 2.51 -7.46 -3.37
CA HIS A 17 3.07 -6.12 -3.53
C HIS A 17 4.03 -5.78 -2.39
N ASP A 18 3.55 -5.88 -1.15
CA ASP A 18 4.34 -5.52 0.02
C ASP A 18 5.50 -6.49 0.28
N LEU A 19 5.43 -7.75 -0.16
CA LEU A 19 6.57 -8.67 -0.13
C LEU A 19 7.68 -8.23 -1.09
N GLU A 20 7.35 -7.75 -2.30
CA GLU A 20 8.35 -7.13 -3.18
C GLU A 20 9.03 -5.97 -2.46
N GLU A 21 8.25 -5.11 -1.81
CA GLU A 21 8.78 -3.97 -1.07
C GLU A 21 9.69 -4.40 0.08
N ILE A 22 9.28 -5.35 0.91
CA ILE A 22 10.10 -5.91 2.00
C ILE A 22 11.44 -6.41 1.46
N ILE A 23 11.43 -7.15 0.36
CA ILE A 23 12.67 -7.69 -0.24
C ILE A 23 13.60 -6.57 -0.70
N TRP A 24 13.06 -5.52 -1.32
CA TRP A 24 13.87 -4.52 -2.02
C TRP A 24 14.15 -3.23 -1.25
N VAL A 25 13.34 -2.85 -0.27
CA VAL A 25 13.44 -1.55 0.42
C VAL A 25 14.81 -1.34 1.06
N GLY A 26 15.32 -2.31 1.83
CA GLY A 26 16.64 -2.22 2.48
C GLY A 26 17.80 -2.07 1.48
N PRO A 27 18.00 -3.01 0.54
CA PRO A 27 19.02 -2.90 -0.49
C PRO A 27 18.93 -1.61 -1.33
N TRP A 28 17.69 -1.20 -1.66
CA TRP A 28 17.46 -0.02 -2.48
C TRP A 28 17.83 1.27 -1.73
N ILE A 29 17.44 1.41 -0.47
CA ILE A 29 17.80 2.56 0.37
C ILE A 29 19.33 2.66 0.49
N ARG A 30 20.03 1.56 0.82
CA ARG A 30 21.50 1.57 0.94
C ARG A 30 22.19 2.05 -0.34
N LYS A 31 21.67 1.68 -1.51
CA LYS A 31 22.25 2.03 -2.81
C LYS A 31 21.88 3.45 -3.28
N ASN A 32 20.69 3.93 -2.94
CA ASN A 32 20.10 5.11 -3.57
C ASN A 32 19.82 6.29 -2.63
N LYS A 33 19.91 6.13 -1.31
CA LYS A 33 19.60 7.20 -0.32
C LYS A 33 20.22 8.54 -0.68
N THR A 34 21.55 8.59 -0.90
CA THR A 34 22.25 9.83 -1.24
C THR A 34 21.74 10.46 -2.53
N LYS A 35 21.46 9.65 -3.56
CA LYS A 35 20.93 10.14 -4.85
C LYS A 35 19.54 10.72 -4.68
N VAL A 36 18.68 10.10 -3.87
CA VAL A 36 17.32 10.57 -3.59
C VAL A 36 17.38 11.92 -2.87
N LEU A 37 18.16 12.02 -1.80
CA LEU A 37 18.28 13.26 -1.00
C LEU A 37 18.82 14.44 -1.83
N GLN A 38 19.71 14.18 -2.79
CA GLN A 38 20.23 15.22 -3.71
C GLN A 38 19.21 15.69 -4.76
N ARG A 39 18.15 14.92 -5.04
CA ARG A 39 17.14 15.28 -6.05
C ARG A 39 15.99 16.10 -5.50
N VAL A 40 15.79 16.09 -4.19
CA VAL A 40 14.68 16.77 -3.52
C VAL A 40 15.14 18.10 -2.91
N SER A 41 14.19 19.00 -2.64
CA SER A 41 14.51 20.25 -1.94
C SER A 41 15.04 19.97 -0.51
N PRO A 42 15.85 20.87 0.09
CA PRO A 42 16.39 20.68 1.44
C PRO A 42 15.33 20.36 2.51
N ARG A 43 14.18 21.05 2.46
CA ARG A 43 13.04 20.82 3.37
C ARG A 43 12.45 19.41 3.25
N VAL A 44 12.48 18.84 2.04
CA VAL A 44 11.99 17.48 1.78
C VAL A 44 13.06 16.45 2.16
N SER A 45 14.33 16.76 1.91
CA SER A 45 15.47 15.93 2.32
C SER A 45 15.46 15.66 3.82
N GLU A 46 15.30 16.70 4.65
CA GLU A 46 15.24 16.56 6.12
C GLU A 46 14.11 15.61 6.57
N ARG A 47 12.94 15.69 5.92
CA ARG A 47 11.80 14.80 6.23
C ARG A 47 12.06 13.37 5.78
N LEU A 48 12.55 13.19 4.55
CA LEU A 48 12.82 11.88 3.96
C LEU A 48 13.95 11.15 4.65
N GLU A 49 14.90 11.86 5.26
CA GLU A 49 16.04 11.22 5.91
C GLU A 49 15.62 10.25 7.02
N SER A 50 14.59 10.60 7.79
CA SER A 50 14.02 9.71 8.82
C SER A 50 13.31 8.49 8.22
N MET A 51 12.60 8.67 7.09
CA MET A 51 11.90 7.59 6.39
C MET A 51 12.89 6.62 5.71
N LEU A 52 14.00 7.14 5.18
CA LEU A 52 15.07 6.36 4.54
C LEU A 52 16.03 5.70 5.55
N ARG A 53 15.67 5.63 6.85
CA ARG A 53 16.40 4.84 7.85
C ARG A 53 15.79 3.46 8.10
N ILE A 54 14.59 3.21 7.57
CA ILE A 54 13.90 1.94 7.78
C ILE A 54 14.64 0.80 7.06
N ASN A 55 14.74 -0.35 7.72
CA ASN A 55 15.22 -1.59 7.10
C ASN A 55 14.05 -2.52 6.72
N SER A 56 14.33 -3.55 5.90
CA SER A 56 13.33 -4.50 5.42
C SER A 56 12.54 -5.18 6.53
N SER A 57 13.19 -5.54 7.63
CA SER A 57 12.55 -6.22 8.76
C SER A 57 11.62 -5.28 9.54
N GLN A 58 12.04 -4.04 9.76
CA GLN A 58 11.23 -2.99 10.37
C GLN A 58 10.01 -2.65 9.49
N PHE A 59 10.20 -2.60 8.17
CA PHE A 59 9.11 -2.41 7.22
C PHE A 59 8.11 -3.56 7.26
N GLY A 60 8.59 -4.81 7.33
CA GLY A 60 7.74 -5.99 7.45
C GLY A 60 6.80 -6.01 8.67
N VAL A 61 7.15 -5.34 9.76
CA VAL A 61 6.25 -5.17 10.92
C VAL A 61 5.02 -4.32 10.57
N ALA A 62 5.20 -3.26 9.77
CA ALA A 62 4.09 -2.43 9.32
C ALA A 62 3.15 -3.22 8.39
N VAL A 63 3.73 -3.91 7.41
CA VAL A 63 2.98 -4.78 6.49
C VAL A 63 2.18 -5.85 7.24
N LEU A 64 2.79 -6.50 8.23
CA LEU A 64 2.10 -7.50 9.04
C LEU A 64 0.92 -6.91 9.81
N LEU A 65 1.10 -5.74 10.41
CA LEU A 65 0.03 -5.06 11.15
C LEU A 65 -1.14 -4.70 10.24
N GLU A 66 -0.86 -4.13 9.07
CA GLU A 66 -1.87 -3.80 8.06
C GLU A 66 -2.61 -5.05 7.57
N PHE A 67 -1.87 -6.13 7.27
CA PHE A 67 -2.45 -7.40 6.86
C PHE A 67 -3.45 -7.95 7.89
N VAL A 68 -3.07 -7.95 9.17
CA VAL A 68 -3.94 -8.40 10.27
C VAL A 68 -5.20 -7.54 10.37
N VAL A 69 -5.07 -6.22 10.16
CA VAL A 69 -6.23 -5.33 10.16
C VAL A 69 -7.15 -5.59 8.96
N PHE A 70 -6.61 -5.87 7.78
CA PHE A 70 -7.43 -6.05 6.58
C PHE A 70 -8.27 -7.33 6.59
N ILE A 71 -7.76 -8.43 7.19
CA ILE A 71 -8.47 -9.72 7.24
C ILE A 71 -9.94 -9.62 7.69
N PRO A 72 -10.28 -9.03 8.87
CA PRO A 72 -11.67 -8.98 9.31
C PRO A 72 -12.58 -8.19 8.36
N PHE A 73 -12.10 -7.12 7.75
CA PHE A 73 -12.91 -6.32 6.82
C PHE A 73 -13.09 -7.02 5.47
N VAL A 74 -12.08 -7.73 5.00
CA VAL A 74 -12.18 -8.61 3.82
C VAL A 74 -13.17 -9.73 4.08
N TYR A 75 -13.09 -10.38 5.24
CA TYR A 75 -14.03 -11.42 5.66
C TYR A 75 -15.48 -10.89 5.74
N ILE A 76 -15.67 -9.73 6.39
CA ILE A 76 -16.97 -9.07 6.50
C ILE A 76 -17.56 -8.72 5.12
N ALA A 77 -16.74 -8.21 4.20
CA ALA A 77 -17.17 -7.91 2.84
C ALA A 77 -17.51 -9.19 2.06
N ALA A 78 -16.67 -10.23 2.17
CA ALA A 78 -16.80 -11.48 1.43
C ALA A 78 -18.03 -12.30 1.85
N GLU A 79 -18.29 -12.39 3.15
CA GLU A 79 -19.29 -13.31 3.73
C GLU A 79 -20.61 -12.62 4.09
N TYR A 80 -20.57 -11.33 4.46
CA TYR A 80 -21.75 -10.60 4.94
C TYR A 80 -22.18 -9.46 4.01
N GLY A 81 -21.43 -9.19 2.94
CA GLY A 81 -21.77 -8.18 1.95
C GLY A 81 -21.65 -6.74 2.42
N HIS A 82 -20.89 -6.48 3.50
CA HIS A 82 -20.61 -5.12 3.97
C HIS A 82 -19.35 -4.58 3.29
N TYR A 83 -19.52 -3.97 2.12
CA TYR A 83 -18.41 -3.63 1.23
C TYR A 83 -17.70 -2.31 1.52
N PHE A 84 -18.34 -1.35 2.20
CA PHE A 84 -17.87 0.05 2.21
C PHE A 84 -16.47 0.24 2.81
N MET A 85 -16.15 -0.42 3.93
CA MET A 85 -14.82 -0.30 4.52
C MET A 85 -13.75 -1.00 3.66
N PHE A 86 -14.08 -2.16 3.11
CA PHE A 86 -13.21 -2.86 2.17
C PHE A 86 -12.96 -2.03 0.90
N LEU A 87 -14.00 -1.37 0.38
CA LEU A 87 -13.90 -0.41 -0.72
C LEU A 87 -12.90 0.70 -0.37
N ALA A 88 -12.95 1.27 0.84
CA ALA A 88 -12.03 2.30 1.29
C ALA A 88 -10.56 1.82 1.30
N PHE A 89 -10.30 0.61 1.77
CA PHE A 89 -8.96 0.00 1.70
C PHE A 89 -8.50 -0.21 0.27
N ASN A 90 -9.33 -0.82 -0.59
CA ASN A 90 -8.98 -1.01 -2.00
C ASN A 90 -8.78 0.32 -2.73
N THR A 91 -9.56 1.35 -2.39
CA THR A 91 -9.42 2.68 -2.99
C THR A 91 -8.06 3.27 -2.67
N LEU A 92 -7.67 3.26 -1.39
CA LEU A 92 -6.37 3.78 -0.98
C LEU A 92 -5.22 2.92 -1.54
N PHE A 93 -5.39 1.60 -1.59
CA PHE A 93 -4.40 0.68 -2.16
C PHE A 93 -4.22 0.90 -3.67
N LEU A 94 -5.29 1.17 -4.42
CA LEU A 94 -5.18 1.55 -5.82
C LEU A 94 -4.50 2.92 -5.98
N LEU A 95 -4.83 3.90 -5.13
CA LEU A 95 -4.17 5.21 -5.16
C LEU A 95 -2.67 5.11 -4.86
N HIS A 96 -2.28 4.18 -4.00
CA HIS A 96 -0.89 3.91 -3.65
C HIS A 96 -0.03 3.50 -4.86
N VAL A 97 -0.59 2.78 -5.83
CA VAL A 97 0.10 2.46 -7.11
C VAL A 97 0.68 3.71 -7.76
N PHE A 98 -0.11 4.79 -7.83
CA PHE A 98 0.31 6.02 -8.49
C PHE A 98 1.44 6.72 -7.73
N THR A 99 1.59 6.44 -6.43
CA THR A 99 2.73 6.93 -5.65
C THR A 99 4.03 6.26 -6.12
N HIS A 100 4.06 4.94 -6.34
CA HIS A 100 5.23 4.25 -6.89
C HIS A 100 5.57 4.71 -8.30
N ILE A 101 4.55 4.83 -9.16
CA ILE A 101 4.73 5.34 -10.53
C ILE A 101 5.33 6.75 -10.47
N GLY A 102 4.74 7.64 -9.68
CA GLY A 102 5.21 9.01 -9.53
C GLY A 102 6.65 9.08 -8.99
N GLN A 103 6.97 8.31 -7.96
CA GLN A 103 8.32 8.22 -7.40
C GLN A 103 9.33 7.71 -8.42
N SER A 104 9.01 6.62 -9.14
CA SER A 104 9.88 6.04 -10.17
C SER A 104 10.11 7.00 -11.34
N LEU A 105 9.08 7.71 -11.82
CA LEU A 105 9.19 8.70 -12.89
C LEU A 105 10.02 9.92 -12.45
N TYR A 106 9.76 10.44 -11.25
CA TYR A 106 10.48 11.59 -10.70
C TYR A 106 11.96 11.26 -10.45
N LEU A 107 12.23 10.10 -9.85
CA LEU A 107 13.59 9.62 -9.57
C LEU A 107 14.25 8.97 -10.80
N LYS A 108 13.55 8.81 -11.93
CA LYS A 108 14.06 8.19 -13.15
C LYS A 108 14.82 6.89 -12.87
N MET A 109 14.31 6.09 -11.94
CA MET A 109 14.91 4.84 -11.49
C MET A 109 13.83 3.93 -10.94
N TYR A 110 14.11 2.63 -10.90
CA TYR A 110 13.28 1.68 -10.18
C TYR A 110 13.11 2.12 -8.72
N THR A 111 11.90 2.05 -8.17
CA THR A 111 11.59 2.15 -6.75
C THR A 111 10.97 0.84 -6.28
N PRO A 112 11.26 0.37 -5.05
CA PRO A 112 10.57 -0.78 -4.48
C PRO A 112 9.05 -0.66 -4.66
N GLY A 113 8.40 -1.76 -5.01
CA GLY A 113 6.95 -1.82 -5.17
C GLY A 113 6.43 -1.43 -6.56
N VAL A 114 7.21 -0.73 -7.41
CA VAL A 114 6.68 -0.23 -8.69
C VAL A 114 6.28 -1.35 -9.66
N VAL A 115 6.98 -2.48 -9.64
CA VAL A 115 6.72 -3.58 -10.59
C VAL A 115 5.42 -4.28 -10.23
N SER A 116 5.27 -4.75 -8.99
CA SER A 116 4.00 -5.31 -8.49
C SER A 116 2.87 -4.30 -8.50
N ALA A 117 3.11 -3.03 -8.19
CA ALA A 117 2.09 -2.00 -8.25
C ALA A 117 1.46 -1.91 -9.65
N VAL A 118 2.28 -1.88 -10.70
CA VAL A 118 1.81 -1.77 -12.09
C VAL A 118 1.28 -3.09 -12.64
N CYS A 119 1.95 -4.21 -12.34
CA CYS A 119 1.65 -5.51 -12.96
C CYS A 119 0.58 -6.31 -12.19
N ILE A 120 0.38 -6.04 -10.91
CA ILE A 120 -0.48 -6.85 -10.02
C ILE A 120 -1.56 -5.97 -9.40
N THR A 121 -1.17 -4.94 -8.65
CA THR A 121 -2.11 -4.11 -7.88
C THR A 121 -3.03 -3.29 -8.77
N LEU A 122 -2.49 -2.67 -9.82
CA LEU A 122 -3.26 -1.85 -10.75
C LEU A 122 -4.32 -2.66 -11.52
N PRO A 123 -3.99 -3.79 -12.18
CA PRO A 123 -5.00 -4.60 -12.87
C PRO A 123 -6.05 -5.15 -11.90
N TYR A 124 -5.63 -5.61 -10.73
CA TYR A 124 -6.53 -6.10 -9.69
C TYR A 124 -7.52 -5.01 -9.24
N GLY A 125 -7.01 -3.87 -8.78
CA GLY A 125 -7.82 -2.80 -8.21
C GLY A 125 -8.77 -2.20 -9.24
N MET A 126 -8.31 -2.00 -10.48
CA MET A 126 -9.15 -1.53 -11.58
C MET A 126 -10.28 -2.51 -11.89
N TYR A 127 -9.99 -3.81 -11.92
CA TYR A 127 -11.01 -4.83 -12.18
C TYR A 127 -12.02 -4.95 -11.04
N LEU A 128 -11.58 -4.85 -9.77
CA LEU A 128 -12.48 -4.81 -8.62
C LEU A 128 -13.43 -3.60 -8.69
N PHE A 129 -12.91 -2.40 -8.99
CA PHE A 129 -13.75 -1.22 -9.15
C PHE A 129 -14.75 -1.36 -10.29
N TYR A 130 -14.30 -1.87 -11.44
CA TYR A 130 -15.17 -2.15 -12.56
C TYR A 130 -16.33 -3.07 -12.15
N ARG A 131 -16.04 -4.15 -11.43
CA ARG A 131 -17.06 -5.10 -10.96
C ARG A 131 -18.03 -4.46 -9.97
N PHE A 132 -17.53 -3.74 -8.97
CA PHE A 132 -18.36 -3.06 -7.97
C PHE A 132 -19.31 -2.03 -8.58
N LEU A 133 -18.84 -1.23 -9.53
CA LEU A 133 -19.66 -0.21 -10.19
C LEU A 133 -20.64 -0.82 -11.19
N ASN A 134 -20.18 -1.77 -12.01
CA ASN A 134 -21.00 -2.37 -13.07
C ASN A 134 -22.12 -3.25 -12.51
N GLU A 135 -21.90 -3.89 -11.36
CA GLU A 135 -22.92 -4.70 -10.66
C GLU A 135 -23.81 -3.85 -9.73
N GLY A 136 -23.59 -2.53 -9.65
CA GLY A 136 -24.38 -1.63 -8.80
C GLY A 136 -24.20 -1.87 -7.30
N ILE A 137 -23.08 -2.48 -6.90
CA ILE A 137 -22.74 -2.77 -5.50
C ILE A 137 -22.34 -1.50 -4.76
N VAL A 138 -21.63 -0.61 -5.47
CA VAL A 138 -21.24 0.70 -4.98
C VAL A 138 -21.52 1.75 -6.04
N THR A 139 -21.69 2.98 -5.60
CA THR A 139 -21.86 4.16 -6.44
C THR A 139 -20.55 4.93 -6.58
N TRP A 140 -20.47 5.79 -7.60
CA TRP A 140 -19.36 6.76 -7.70
C TRP A 140 -19.25 7.70 -6.51
N GLY A 141 -20.39 8.03 -5.87
CA GLY A 141 -20.40 8.82 -4.64
C GLY A 141 -19.69 8.09 -3.50
N GLU A 142 -19.97 6.81 -3.30
CA GLU A 142 -19.30 5.99 -2.29
C GLU A 142 -17.81 5.83 -2.58
N VAL A 143 -17.39 5.73 -3.85
CA VAL A 143 -15.97 5.70 -4.24
C VAL A 143 -15.26 7.02 -3.92
N LEU A 144 -15.93 8.17 -4.04
CA LEU A 144 -15.34 9.45 -3.65
C LEU A 144 -15.22 9.58 -2.13
N VAL A 145 -16.22 9.12 -1.39
CA VAL A 145 -16.23 9.15 0.09
C VAL A 145 -15.26 8.10 0.67
N SER A 146 -15.00 7.01 -0.05
CA SER A 146 -14.07 5.96 0.40
C SER A 146 -12.62 6.46 0.47
N ILE A 147 -12.24 7.50 -0.28
CA ILE A 147 -10.89 8.11 -0.26
C ILE A 147 -10.54 8.64 1.14
N PRO A 148 -11.27 9.63 1.71
CA PRO A 148 -10.96 10.14 3.04
C PRO A 148 -11.15 9.08 4.13
N VAL A 149 -12.08 8.14 3.97
CA VAL A 149 -12.25 7.03 4.91
C VAL A 149 -11.04 6.10 4.90
N GLY A 150 -10.48 5.81 3.72
CA GLY A 150 -9.31 4.96 3.56
C GLY A 150 -8.08 5.49 4.31
N LEU A 151 -7.98 6.82 4.51
CA LEU A 151 -6.90 7.44 5.28
C LEU A 151 -6.81 6.97 6.75
N VAL A 152 -7.83 6.28 7.26
CA VAL A 152 -7.78 5.58 8.55
C VAL A 152 -6.69 4.50 8.62
N VAL A 153 -6.17 4.06 7.48
CA VAL A 153 -5.01 3.15 7.39
C VAL A 153 -3.71 3.87 7.77
N LEU A 154 -3.59 5.19 7.57
CA LEU A 154 -2.35 5.93 7.82
C LEU A 154 -1.86 5.85 9.28
N PRO A 155 -2.72 6.03 10.31
CA PRO A 155 -2.33 5.80 11.70
C PRO A 155 -1.82 4.37 11.95
N ILE A 156 -2.37 3.36 11.28
CA ILE A 156 -1.96 1.96 11.41
C ILE A 156 -0.56 1.78 10.82
N VAL A 157 -0.32 2.29 9.62
CA VAL A 157 1.01 2.29 8.96
C VAL A 157 2.05 2.97 9.85
N MET A 158 1.71 4.16 10.37
CA MET A 158 2.59 4.93 11.26
C MET A 158 2.92 4.16 12.55
N LEU A 159 1.92 3.53 13.16
CA LEU A 159 2.10 2.67 14.32
C LEU A 159 3.00 1.48 13.97
N GLY A 160 2.78 0.84 12.83
CA GLY A 160 3.59 -0.27 12.32
C GLY A 160 5.06 0.11 12.17
N HIS A 161 5.35 1.26 11.56
CA HIS A 161 6.72 1.78 11.43
C HIS A 161 7.36 2.15 12.76
N GLU A 162 6.58 2.68 13.72
CA GLU A 162 7.08 2.96 15.07
C GLU A 162 7.39 1.67 15.83
N LEU A 163 6.51 0.67 15.77
CA LEU A 163 6.72 -0.65 16.37
C LEU A 163 7.91 -1.36 15.73
N GLY A 164 8.04 -1.30 14.40
CA GLY A 164 9.19 -1.83 13.68
C GLY A 164 10.49 -1.27 14.23
N ARG A 165 10.61 0.06 14.33
CA ARG A 165 11.80 0.74 14.86
C ARG A 165 12.10 0.40 16.33
N ARG A 166 11.08 0.17 17.15
CA ARG A 166 11.25 -0.15 18.58
C ARG A 166 11.59 -1.61 18.85
N LEU A 167 11.01 -2.53 18.08
CA LEU A 167 11.09 -3.97 18.34
C LEU A 167 12.21 -4.66 17.56
N ILE A 168 12.57 -4.12 16.39
CA ILE A 168 13.54 -4.73 15.48
C ILE A 168 14.82 -3.89 15.46
N PRO A 169 15.99 -4.48 15.79
CA PRO A 169 17.27 -3.79 15.74
C PRO A 169 17.57 -3.19 14.37
N ASP A 170 18.31 -2.08 14.37
CA ASP A 170 18.93 -1.55 13.16
C ASP A 170 19.96 -2.58 12.65
N THR A 171 19.88 -2.94 11.38
CA THR A 171 20.76 -3.93 10.70
C THR A 171 21.37 -3.34 9.44
#